data_AF-A0A6J5JHD8-F1
#
_entry.id   AF-A0A6J5JHD8-F1
#
_cell.length_a   1.000
_cell.length_b   1.000
_cell.length_c   1.000
_cell.angle_alpha   90.00
_cell.angle_beta   90.00
_cell.angle_gamma   90.00
#
_symmetry.space_group_name_H-M   'P 1'
#
loop_
_entity.id
_entity.type
_entity.pdbx_description
1 polymer ?
#
loop_
_entity_poly.entity_id
_entity_poly.type
_entity_poly.pdbx_seq_one_letter_code
_entity_poly.pdbx_strand_id
1 'polypeptide(L)'
;MGKHTQPKALKEIYEAIESLEKQGIKPTISEVAKSLGKAYDTIKGTLNYHKQKDLLTKLRTYQEYPKQNRSDKQAIHRVREAIAELNAKGTKTTTASVGSHLGISRQRVHQILNEFDEFSSLDNFQQRDELERISKELKNFDTKSLLHSDIKKLPIDGLASLNSYQMSLLLSKYKIPHANNIIDKIKLIDNTEQYTAQELHKIVGGNFRRLREVLYAEKIPFKNGRRNKDTVATILQRISEIDTSKYTSRELYKLLKMDGSLAAFYNLLRSHKIKCARIRNKDTVATILQRLSEIDTSKYNISSLARMIGTTRQTLSKIVAEHNIPVFRDRRSKDEFVQPACKKQDSIQESQTWTQEKIRQPTNNNYKEEIWQKTHNKTLRK
;
A
#
# COMPACT_ATOMS: atom_id res chain seq x y z
N MET A 1 -80.60 4.51 28.88
CA MET A 1 -79.20 4.14 28.55
C MET A 1 -79.06 2.63 28.69
N GLY A 2 -79.11 1.91 27.57
CA GLY A 2 -79.11 0.45 27.56
C GLY A 2 -77.76 -0.11 28.01
N LYS A 3 -77.77 -0.92 29.06
CA LYS A 3 -76.62 -1.72 29.48
C LYS A 3 -76.24 -2.63 28.32
N HIS A 4 -75.18 -2.31 27.59
CA HIS A 4 -74.56 -3.28 26.69
C HIS A 4 -73.99 -4.39 27.55
N THR A 5 -74.76 -5.46 27.72
CA THR A 5 -74.34 -6.72 28.29
C THR A 5 -73.11 -7.18 27.50
N GLN A 6 -71.94 -7.22 28.15
CA GLN A 6 -70.75 -7.77 27.52
C GLN A 6 -71.04 -9.22 27.09
N PRO A 7 -70.61 -9.63 25.88
CA PRO A 7 -70.84 -10.99 25.41
C PRO A 7 -70.20 -11.99 26.38
N LYS A 8 -70.91 -13.08 26.68
CA LYS A 8 -70.53 -14.08 27.70
C LYS A 8 -69.05 -14.52 27.59
N ALA A 9 -68.58 -14.76 26.37
CA ALA A 9 -67.20 -15.16 26.10
C ALA A 9 -66.15 -14.09 26.42
N LEU A 10 -66.48 -12.81 26.29
CA LEU A 10 -65.60 -11.69 26.65
C LEU A 10 -65.51 -11.55 28.18
N LYS A 11 -66.66 -11.70 28.86
CA LYS A 11 -66.73 -11.64 30.33
C LYS A 11 -65.88 -12.74 30.96
N GLU A 12 -65.96 -13.97 30.43
CA GLU A 12 -65.10 -15.10 30.84
C GLU A 12 -63.61 -14.78 30.70
N ILE A 13 -63.20 -14.07 29.65
CA ILE A 13 -61.79 -13.65 29.44
C ILE A 13 -61.36 -12.63 30.51
N TYR A 14 -62.20 -11.64 30.84
CA TYR A 14 -61.88 -10.68 31.89
C TYR A 14 -61.80 -11.33 33.28
N GLU A 15 -62.75 -12.19 33.61
CA GLU A 15 -62.76 -12.93 34.89
C GLU A 15 -61.52 -13.84 35.02
N ALA A 16 -61.09 -14.46 33.92
CA ALA A 16 -59.86 -15.25 33.88
C ALA A 16 -58.59 -14.41 34.09
N ILE A 17 -58.53 -13.21 33.49
CA ILE A 17 -57.41 -12.28 33.68
C ILE A 17 -57.34 -11.83 35.15
N GLU A 18 -58.47 -11.42 35.73
CA GLU A 18 -58.54 -10.98 37.12
C GLU A 18 -58.16 -12.10 38.11
N SER A 19 -58.58 -13.34 37.81
CA SER A 19 -58.20 -14.52 38.60
C SER A 19 -56.70 -14.79 38.56
N LEU A 20 -56.08 -14.71 37.37
CA LEU A 20 -54.63 -14.89 37.21
C LEU A 20 -53.84 -13.79 37.94
N GLU A 21 -54.29 -12.54 37.85
CA GLU A 21 -53.67 -11.40 38.56
C GLU A 21 -53.76 -11.58 40.08
N LYS A 22 -54.89 -12.04 40.61
CA LYS A 22 -55.06 -12.36 42.04
C LYS A 22 -54.15 -13.50 42.50
N GLN A 23 -53.80 -14.43 41.61
CA GLN A 23 -52.85 -15.51 41.86
C GLN A 23 -51.38 -15.05 41.71
N GLY A 24 -51.13 -13.77 41.40
CA GLY A 24 -49.78 -13.26 41.12
C GLY A 24 -49.19 -13.73 39.78
N ILE A 25 -50.01 -14.39 38.95
CA ILE A 25 -49.61 -14.87 37.63
C ILE A 25 -49.87 -13.76 36.62
N LYS A 26 -48.86 -13.46 35.82
CA LYS A 26 -48.98 -12.45 34.79
C LYS A 26 -49.87 -12.94 33.64
N PRO A 27 -51.00 -12.30 33.36
CA PRO A 27 -51.95 -12.79 32.38
C PRO A 27 -51.38 -12.63 30.96
N THR A 28 -51.10 -13.75 30.30
CA THR A 28 -50.78 -13.81 28.88
C THR A 28 -51.93 -14.48 28.11
N ILE A 29 -51.98 -14.31 26.79
CA ILE A 29 -53.00 -15.01 25.97
C ILE A 29 -52.91 -16.53 26.18
N SER A 30 -51.71 -17.08 26.38
CA SER A 30 -51.53 -18.50 26.64
C SER A 30 -52.04 -18.92 28.02
N GLU A 31 -51.85 -18.11 29.06
CA GLU A 31 -52.32 -18.44 30.41
C GLU A 31 -53.84 -18.29 30.54
N VAL A 32 -54.42 -17.28 29.88
CA VAL A 32 -55.87 -17.12 29.76
C VAL A 32 -56.50 -18.28 28.97
N ALA A 33 -55.83 -18.75 27.91
CA ALA A 33 -56.28 -19.91 27.15
C ALA A 33 -56.27 -21.18 28.00
N LYS A 34 -55.20 -21.41 28.80
CA LYS A 34 -55.09 -22.55 29.72
C LYS A 34 -56.14 -22.50 30.82
N SER A 35 -56.36 -21.35 31.46
CA SER A 35 -57.33 -21.23 32.56
C SER A 35 -58.78 -21.42 32.10
N LEU A 36 -59.08 -21.09 30.84
CA LEU A 36 -60.39 -21.30 30.23
C LEU A 36 -60.53 -22.64 29.49
N GLY A 37 -59.46 -23.44 29.37
CA GLY A 37 -59.46 -24.68 28.59
C GLY A 37 -59.72 -24.48 27.09
N LYS A 38 -59.38 -23.31 26.54
CA LYS A 38 -59.63 -22.93 25.13
C LYS A 38 -58.31 -22.84 24.34
N ALA A 39 -58.40 -22.94 23.01
CA ALA A 39 -57.23 -22.74 22.16
C ALA A 39 -56.82 -21.25 22.13
N TYR A 40 -55.51 -21.00 21.96
CA TYR A 40 -54.93 -19.66 21.85
C TYR A 40 -55.64 -18.81 20.79
N ASP A 41 -55.88 -19.38 19.62
CA ASP A 41 -56.51 -18.68 18.50
C ASP A 41 -57.97 -18.34 18.76
N THR A 42 -58.66 -19.12 19.60
CA THR A 42 -60.03 -18.82 20.03
C THR A 42 -60.05 -17.55 20.88
N ILE A 43 -59.15 -17.42 21.87
CA ILE A 43 -59.05 -16.22 22.71
C ILE A 43 -58.67 -14.99 21.87
N LYS A 44 -57.67 -15.14 20.99
CA LYS A 44 -57.24 -14.07 20.08
C LYS A 44 -58.35 -13.65 19.10
N GLY A 45 -59.10 -14.62 18.57
CA GLY A 45 -60.23 -14.39 17.67
C GLY A 45 -61.36 -13.63 18.36
N THR A 46 -61.73 -14.03 19.59
CA THR A 46 -62.75 -13.35 20.39
C THR A 46 -62.36 -11.91 20.73
N LEU A 47 -61.10 -11.66 21.12
CA LEU A 47 -60.61 -10.32 21.41
C LEU A 47 -60.58 -9.41 20.16
N ASN A 48 -60.18 -9.95 19.00
CA ASN A 48 -60.21 -9.22 17.73
C ASN A 48 -61.63 -8.91 17.27
N TYR A 49 -62.55 -9.89 17.36
CA TYR A 49 -63.94 -9.75 16.96
C TYR A 49 -64.66 -8.65 17.76
N HIS A 50 -64.37 -8.55 19.06
CA HIS A 50 -64.92 -7.52 19.94
C HIS A 50 -64.07 -6.23 20.02
N LYS A 51 -63.14 -6.04 19.08
CA LYS A 51 -62.30 -4.83 18.94
C LYS A 51 -61.49 -4.46 20.18
N GLN A 52 -61.13 -5.45 21.03
CA GLN A 52 -60.33 -5.25 22.25
C GLN A 52 -58.81 -5.19 21.95
N LYS A 53 -58.39 -4.26 21.10
CA LYS A 53 -56.98 -4.11 20.67
C LYS A 53 -56.03 -3.77 21.83
N ASP A 54 -56.47 -2.95 22.77
CA ASP A 54 -55.65 -2.52 23.91
C ASP A 54 -55.36 -3.69 24.85
N LEU A 55 -56.37 -4.51 25.11
CA LEU A 55 -56.23 -5.71 25.93
C LEU A 55 -55.37 -6.77 25.23
N LEU A 56 -55.55 -6.93 23.91
CA LEU A 56 -54.70 -7.82 23.11
C LEU A 56 -53.23 -7.38 23.13
N THR A 57 -52.97 -6.07 23.16
CA THR A 57 -51.63 -5.51 23.27
C THR A 57 -51.04 -5.74 24.67
N LYS A 58 -51.82 -5.50 25.73
CA LYS A 58 -51.44 -5.79 27.13
C LYS A 58 -51.13 -7.27 27.37
N LEU A 59 -51.91 -8.17 26.77
CA LEU A 59 -51.68 -9.62 26.87
C LEU A 59 -50.56 -10.12 25.93
N ARG A 60 -50.15 -9.31 24.94
CA ARG A 60 -49.02 -9.58 24.02
C ARG A 60 -47.67 -9.16 24.57
N THR A 61 -47.61 -8.13 25.43
CA THR A 61 -46.35 -7.58 25.96
C THR A 61 -45.53 -8.55 26.82
N TYR A 62 -45.99 -9.79 26.99
CA TYR A 62 -45.28 -10.88 27.67
C TYR A 62 -45.17 -12.15 26.82
N GLN A 63 -45.05 -12.03 25.50
CA GLN A 63 -44.43 -13.09 24.71
C GLN A 63 -42.92 -13.15 25.01
N GLU A 64 -42.55 -13.67 26.19
CA GLU A 64 -41.37 -14.52 26.24
C GLU A 64 -41.68 -15.71 25.32
N TYR A 65 -41.03 -15.75 24.17
CA TYR A 65 -41.04 -16.94 23.33
C TYR A 65 -40.63 -18.13 24.21
N PRO A 66 -41.42 -19.21 24.27
CA PRO A 66 -41.01 -20.39 25.01
C PRO A 66 -39.75 -20.96 24.35
N LYS A 67 -38.63 -20.74 25.04
CA LYS A 67 -37.30 -21.35 24.87
C LYS A 67 -37.29 -22.60 23.97
N GLN A 68 -36.79 -22.45 22.74
CA GLN A 68 -36.33 -23.52 21.84
C GLN A 68 -35.00 -24.16 22.34
N ASN A 69 -34.84 -24.28 23.66
CA ASN A 69 -33.58 -24.57 24.35
C ASN A 69 -32.89 -25.91 24.00
N ARG A 70 -33.57 -26.86 23.35
CA ARG A 70 -32.96 -28.13 22.90
C ARG A 70 -32.45 -28.06 21.46
N SER A 71 -33.22 -27.43 20.57
CA SER A 71 -32.87 -27.26 19.15
C SER A 71 -31.64 -26.36 19.00
N ASP A 72 -31.63 -25.23 19.71
CA ASP A 72 -30.58 -24.23 19.54
C ASP A 72 -29.25 -24.64 20.19
N LYS A 73 -29.29 -25.45 21.27
CA LYS A 73 -28.07 -26.07 21.86
C LYS A 73 -27.38 -27.06 20.92
N GLN A 74 -28.15 -27.82 20.14
CA GLN A 74 -27.58 -28.69 19.11
C GLN A 74 -27.10 -27.88 17.91
N ALA A 75 -27.82 -26.81 17.56
CA ALA A 75 -27.45 -25.92 16.47
C ALA A 75 -26.12 -25.19 16.74
N ILE A 76 -25.89 -24.67 17.95
CA ILE A 76 -24.61 -24.03 18.31
C ILE A 76 -23.46 -25.03 18.30
N HIS A 77 -23.68 -26.29 18.73
CA HIS A 77 -22.66 -27.33 18.67
C HIS A 77 -22.20 -27.61 17.23
N ARG A 78 -23.16 -27.75 16.30
CA ARG A 78 -22.88 -27.91 14.87
C ARG A 78 -22.15 -26.70 14.28
N VAL A 79 -22.50 -25.50 14.72
CA VAL A 79 -21.81 -24.26 14.33
C VAL A 79 -20.36 -24.26 14.82
N ARG A 80 -20.10 -24.64 16.08
CA ARG A 80 -18.75 -24.75 16.64
C ARG A 80 -17.90 -25.80 15.91
N GLU A 81 -18.47 -26.98 15.64
CA GLU A 81 -17.80 -28.04 14.86
C GLU A 81 -17.44 -27.55 13.46
N ALA A 82 -18.37 -26.89 12.76
CA ALA A 82 -18.10 -26.34 11.45
C ALA A 82 -17.01 -25.24 11.47
N ILE A 83 -16.97 -24.39 12.50
CA ILE A 83 -15.90 -23.41 12.69
C ILE A 83 -14.55 -24.12 12.88
N ALA A 84 -14.49 -25.15 13.73
CA ALA A 84 -13.28 -25.93 13.97
C ALA A 84 -12.79 -26.63 12.70
N GLU A 85 -13.68 -27.25 11.93
CA GLU A 85 -13.35 -27.90 10.66
C GLU A 85 -12.87 -26.92 9.59
N LEU A 86 -13.52 -25.76 9.47
CA LEU A 86 -13.12 -24.72 8.52
C LEU A 86 -11.75 -24.12 8.90
N ASN A 87 -11.48 -23.94 10.19
CA ASN A 87 -10.17 -23.52 10.70
C ASN A 87 -9.10 -24.59 10.40
N ALA A 88 -9.39 -25.87 10.63
CA ALA A 88 -8.47 -26.97 10.31
C ALA A 88 -8.14 -27.05 8.80
N LYS A 89 -9.10 -26.69 7.94
CA LYS A 89 -8.92 -26.59 6.49
C LYS A 89 -8.22 -25.29 6.04
N GLY A 90 -7.89 -24.38 6.96
CA GLY A 90 -7.27 -23.09 6.66
C GLY A 90 -8.20 -22.10 5.95
N THR A 91 -9.50 -22.33 5.98
CA THR A 91 -10.51 -21.47 5.36
C THR A 91 -11.05 -20.45 6.35
N LYS A 92 -11.19 -19.19 5.92
CA LYS A 92 -11.68 -18.11 6.79
C LYS A 92 -13.07 -18.41 7.35
N THR A 93 -13.21 -18.34 8.67
CA THR A 93 -14.46 -18.59 9.39
C THR A 93 -15.31 -17.32 9.43
N THR A 94 -16.32 -17.30 8.58
CA THR A 94 -17.27 -16.19 8.45
C THR A 94 -18.69 -16.75 8.55
N THR A 95 -19.67 -15.92 8.91
CA THR A 95 -21.09 -16.36 8.92
C THR A 95 -21.56 -16.90 7.56
N ALA A 96 -20.94 -16.45 6.47
CA ALA A 96 -21.21 -16.96 5.12
C ALA A 96 -20.57 -18.33 4.89
N SER A 97 -19.27 -18.49 5.17
CA SER A 97 -18.57 -19.78 4.97
C SER A 97 -19.09 -20.87 5.89
N VAL A 98 -19.39 -20.56 7.15
CA VAL A 98 -20.03 -21.48 8.10
C VAL A 98 -21.44 -21.87 7.62
N GLY A 99 -22.21 -20.91 7.10
CA GLY A 99 -23.54 -21.18 6.54
C GLY A 99 -23.48 -22.10 5.33
N SER A 100 -22.55 -21.84 4.41
CA SER A 100 -22.31 -22.69 3.25
C SER A 100 -21.85 -24.10 3.63
N HIS A 101 -20.99 -24.23 4.65
CA HIS A 101 -20.52 -25.54 5.13
C HIS A 101 -21.63 -26.37 5.79
N LEU A 102 -22.57 -25.71 6.48
CA LEU A 102 -23.69 -26.35 7.18
C LEU A 102 -24.98 -26.46 6.35
N GLY A 103 -25.02 -25.89 5.14
CA GLY A 103 -26.21 -25.84 4.30
C GLY A 103 -27.33 -24.94 4.85
N ILE A 104 -26.99 -23.94 5.66
CA ILE A 104 -27.96 -23.01 6.27
C ILE A 104 -27.69 -21.56 5.85
N SER A 105 -28.71 -20.71 5.98
CA SER A 105 -28.56 -19.30 5.62
C SER A 105 -27.60 -18.56 6.55
N ARG A 106 -26.84 -17.60 6.00
CA ARG A 106 -25.96 -16.70 6.76
C ARG A 106 -26.68 -16.03 7.94
N GLN A 107 -27.94 -15.63 7.72
CA GLN A 107 -28.76 -14.97 8.74
C GLN A 107 -29.08 -15.90 9.91
N ARG A 108 -29.31 -17.19 9.63
CA ARG A 108 -29.54 -18.18 10.69
C ARG A 108 -28.28 -18.45 11.50
N VAL A 109 -27.11 -18.55 10.86
CA VAL A 109 -25.81 -18.63 11.57
C VAL A 109 -25.61 -17.42 12.48
N HIS A 110 -25.91 -16.22 11.98
CA HIS A 110 -25.82 -15.00 12.77
C HIS A 110 -26.79 -15.00 13.97
N GLN A 111 -28.04 -15.44 13.80
CA GLN A 111 -28.99 -15.55 14.91
C GLN A 111 -28.51 -16.53 15.99
N ILE A 112 -28.04 -17.71 15.59
CA ILE A 112 -27.53 -18.73 16.52
C ILE A 112 -26.33 -18.17 17.29
N LEU A 113 -25.33 -17.59 16.62
CA LEU A 113 -24.17 -17.02 17.31
C LEU A 113 -24.55 -15.83 18.22
N ASN A 114 -25.57 -15.05 17.86
CA ASN A 114 -26.07 -13.95 18.68
C ASN A 114 -26.80 -14.42 19.94
N GLU A 115 -27.55 -15.52 19.87
CA GLU A 115 -28.27 -16.09 21.01
C GLU A 115 -27.33 -16.64 22.08
N PHE A 116 -26.14 -17.12 21.68
CA PHE A 116 -25.14 -17.70 22.58
C PHE A 116 -23.94 -16.77 22.85
N ASP A 117 -23.95 -15.54 22.33
CA ASP A 117 -22.89 -14.54 22.46
C ASP A 117 -21.49 -15.03 21.98
N GLU A 118 -21.48 -15.81 20.89
CA GLU A 118 -20.29 -16.52 20.37
C GLU A 118 -19.78 -15.95 19.04
N PHE A 119 -20.07 -14.69 18.73
CA PHE A 119 -19.53 -14.09 17.52
C PHE A 119 -18.00 -14.01 17.51
N SER A 120 -17.36 -13.95 18.68
CA SER A 120 -15.91 -13.96 18.88
C SER A 120 -15.21 -15.21 18.31
N SER A 121 -15.97 -16.28 18.05
CA SER A 121 -15.49 -17.51 17.42
C SER A 121 -15.23 -17.36 15.90
N LEU A 122 -15.64 -16.25 15.29
CA LEU A 122 -15.45 -15.98 13.86
C LEU A 122 -14.29 -15.02 13.60
N ASP A 123 -13.48 -15.30 12.57
CA ASP A 123 -12.35 -14.45 12.15
C ASP A 123 -12.75 -12.98 11.90
N ASN A 124 -13.95 -12.75 11.35
CA ASN A 124 -14.43 -11.40 11.05
C ASN A 124 -14.73 -10.58 12.31
N PHE A 125 -15.10 -11.24 13.41
CA PHE A 125 -15.38 -10.56 14.67
C PHE A 125 -14.08 -10.27 15.41
N GLN A 126 -13.14 -11.22 15.41
CA GLN A 126 -11.78 -11.02 15.90
C GLN A 126 -11.10 -9.82 15.21
N GLN A 127 -11.25 -9.67 13.89
CA GLN A 127 -10.78 -8.48 13.18
C GLN A 127 -11.44 -7.17 13.63
N ARG A 128 -12.72 -7.18 14.00
CA ARG A 128 -13.40 -5.96 14.49
C ARG A 128 -12.89 -5.57 15.86
N ASP A 129 -12.72 -6.54 16.75
CA ASP A 129 -12.19 -6.34 18.10
C ASP A 129 -10.73 -5.89 18.05
N GLU A 130 -9.92 -6.46 17.14
CA GLU A 130 -8.55 -6.02 16.88
C GLU A 130 -8.49 -4.57 16.38
N LEU A 131 -9.32 -4.19 15.39
CA LEU A 131 -9.35 -2.82 14.90
C LEU A 131 -9.80 -1.82 15.98
N GLU A 132 -10.74 -2.22 16.84
CA GLU A 132 -11.15 -1.39 17.97
C GLU A 132 -10.01 -1.25 18.99
N ARG A 133 -9.32 -2.34 19.33
CA ARG A 133 -8.12 -2.32 20.20
C ARG A 133 -7.05 -1.39 19.64
N ILE A 134 -6.67 -1.57 18.38
CA ILE A 134 -5.69 -0.75 17.67
C ILE A 134 -6.11 0.73 17.69
N SER A 135 -7.41 1.02 17.50
CA SER A 135 -7.92 2.39 17.54
C SER A 135 -7.80 3.04 18.92
N LYS A 136 -8.00 2.27 20.00
CA LYS A 136 -7.85 2.75 21.38
C LYS A 136 -6.40 3.07 21.67
N GLU A 137 -5.47 2.21 21.23
CA GLU A 137 -4.03 2.47 21.36
C GLU A 137 -3.59 3.68 20.53
N LEU A 138 -4.06 3.82 19.29
CA LEU A 138 -3.73 4.96 18.42
C LEU A 138 -4.12 6.31 19.01
N LYS A 139 -5.19 6.37 19.81
CA LYS A 139 -5.61 7.62 20.47
C LYS A 139 -4.60 8.12 21.50
N ASN A 140 -3.67 7.28 21.95
CA ASN A 140 -2.61 7.67 22.88
C ASN A 140 -1.40 8.29 22.19
N PHE A 141 -1.35 8.30 20.85
CA PHE A 141 -0.27 8.89 20.07
C PHE A 141 -0.70 10.20 19.43
N ASP A 142 0.22 11.16 19.30
CA ASP A 142 -0.01 12.33 18.46
C ASP A 142 0.15 11.96 16.98
N THR A 143 -0.96 11.60 16.35
CA THR A 143 -0.99 11.18 14.95
C THR A 143 -1.33 12.31 13.98
N LYS A 144 -1.65 13.53 14.47
CA LYS A 144 -2.23 14.60 13.65
C LYS A 144 -1.35 14.99 12.46
N SER A 145 -0.04 15.03 12.66
CA SER A 145 0.96 15.36 11.64
C SER A 145 1.49 14.14 10.86
N LEU A 146 1.04 12.93 11.20
CA LEU A 146 1.56 11.69 10.62
C LEU A 146 0.77 11.29 9.36
N LEU A 147 1.49 10.81 8.35
CA LEU A 147 0.91 10.16 7.17
C LEU A 147 0.56 8.71 7.51
N HIS A 148 -0.31 8.08 6.71
CA HIS A 148 -0.66 6.66 6.89
C HIS A 148 0.56 5.74 6.97
N SER A 149 1.61 6.02 6.18
CA SER A 149 2.88 5.26 6.21
C SER A 149 3.67 5.43 7.50
N ASP A 150 3.54 6.57 8.16
CA ASP A 150 4.24 6.88 9.41
C ASP A 150 3.46 6.30 10.59
N ILE A 151 2.13 6.42 10.58
CA ILE A 151 1.25 5.81 11.58
C ILE A 151 1.47 4.29 11.63
N LYS A 152 1.64 3.62 10.47
CA LYS A 152 1.94 2.18 10.41
C LYS A 152 3.23 1.73 11.10
N LYS A 153 4.15 2.66 11.38
CA LYS A 153 5.42 2.36 12.06
C LYS A 153 5.33 2.55 13.57
N LEU A 154 4.18 2.99 14.08
CA LEU A 154 3.95 3.08 15.52
C LEU A 154 4.02 1.67 16.15
N PRO A 155 4.50 1.56 17.39
CA PRO A 155 4.67 0.28 18.08
C PRO A 155 3.32 -0.25 18.59
N ILE A 156 2.42 -0.57 17.66
CA ILE A 156 1.07 -1.11 17.92
C ILE A 156 0.94 -2.43 17.19
N ASP A 157 0.67 -3.50 17.93
CA ASP A 157 0.55 -4.84 17.38
C ASP A 157 -0.61 -4.96 16.38
N GLY A 158 -0.33 -5.56 15.22
CA GLY A 158 -1.30 -5.74 14.14
C GLY A 158 -1.52 -4.51 13.25
N LEU A 159 -0.98 -3.34 13.60
CA LEU A 159 -1.14 -2.11 12.80
C LEU A 159 -0.37 -2.18 11.47
N ALA A 160 0.83 -2.73 11.49
CA ALA A 160 1.69 -2.85 10.29
C ALA A 160 1.09 -3.79 9.24
N SER A 161 0.34 -4.82 9.67
CA SER A 161 -0.31 -5.79 8.79
C SER A 161 -1.57 -5.28 8.09
N LEU A 162 -2.14 -4.15 8.54
CA LEU A 162 -3.32 -3.58 7.90
C LEU A 162 -3.00 -3.16 6.47
N ASN A 163 -3.85 -3.52 5.51
CA ASN A 163 -3.74 -2.99 4.16
C ASN A 163 -4.20 -1.52 4.10
N SER A 164 -3.94 -0.83 2.99
CA SER A 164 -4.26 0.60 2.85
C SER A 164 -5.76 0.91 3.03
N TYR A 165 -6.64 0.03 2.58
CA TYR A 165 -8.08 0.19 2.72
C TYR A 165 -8.52 0.05 4.19
N GLN A 166 -8.04 -0.99 4.88
CA GLN A 166 -8.29 -1.22 6.30
C GLN A 166 -7.78 -0.05 7.15
N MET A 167 -6.59 0.47 6.84
CA MET A 167 -6.03 1.63 7.52
C MET A 167 -6.92 2.87 7.35
N SER A 168 -7.32 3.19 6.12
CA SER A 168 -8.20 4.32 5.85
C SER A 168 -9.56 4.16 6.54
N LEU A 169 -10.11 2.95 6.56
CA LEU A 169 -11.37 2.66 7.25
C LEU A 169 -11.23 2.83 8.76
N LEU A 170 -10.14 2.34 9.36
CA LEU A 170 -9.87 2.48 10.79
C LEU A 170 -9.76 3.95 11.18
N LEU A 171 -8.91 4.72 10.49
CA LEU A 171 -8.68 6.13 10.83
C LEU A 171 -9.96 6.97 10.70
N SER A 172 -10.75 6.73 9.65
CA SER A 172 -12.02 7.45 9.44
C SER A 172 -13.12 7.03 10.41
N LYS A 173 -13.34 5.73 10.62
CA LYS A 173 -14.38 5.20 11.50
C LYS A 173 -14.19 5.65 12.96
N TYR A 174 -12.95 5.63 13.44
CA TYR A 174 -12.63 5.98 14.82
C TYR A 174 -12.19 7.44 15.00
N LYS A 175 -12.28 8.26 13.93
CA LYS A 175 -11.95 9.69 13.92
C LYS A 175 -10.54 10.00 14.44
N ILE A 176 -9.56 9.20 14.05
CA ILE A 176 -8.16 9.41 14.42
C ILE A 176 -7.59 10.56 13.57
N PRO A 177 -7.09 11.65 14.18
CA PRO A 177 -6.55 12.78 13.44
C PRO A 177 -5.27 12.37 12.71
N HIS A 178 -5.14 12.72 11.42
CA HIS A 178 -3.97 12.37 10.61
C HIS A 178 -3.83 13.29 9.39
N ALA A 179 -2.65 13.30 8.79
CA ALA A 179 -2.42 13.96 7.51
C ALA A 179 -2.73 13.00 6.35
N ASN A 180 -3.54 13.43 5.38
CA ASN A 180 -3.85 12.59 4.21
C ASN A 180 -2.74 12.64 3.16
N ASN A 181 -2.06 13.78 3.08
CA ASN A 181 -1.06 14.05 2.08
C ASN A 181 0.04 14.97 2.63
N ILE A 182 1.08 15.15 1.82
CA ILE A 182 2.22 16.01 2.13
C ILE A 182 1.79 17.48 2.33
N ILE A 183 0.76 17.95 1.63
CA ILE A 183 0.26 19.33 1.74
C ILE A 183 -0.31 19.56 3.14
N ASP A 184 -1.18 18.66 3.60
CA ASP A 184 -1.78 18.72 4.94
C ASP A 184 -0.71 18.73 6.02
N LYS A 185 0.33 17.89 5.84
CA LYS A 185 1.47 17.83 6.78
C LYS A 185 2.29 19.13 6.79
N ILE A 186 2.53 19.76 5.64
CA ILE A 186 3.22 21.07 5.58
C ILE A 186 2.38 22.17 6.22
N LYS A 187 1.06 22.18 6.01
CA LYS A 187 0.14 23.19 6.57
C LYS A 187 0.06 23.13 8.11
N LEU A 188 0.48 22.02 8.72
CA LEU A 188 0.59 21.87 10.16
C LEU A 188 1.91 22.40 10.74
N ILE A 189 2.88 22.78 9.90
CA ILE A 189 4.16 23.36 10.32
C ILE A 189 3.99 24.87 10.43
N ASP A 190 4.17 25.42 11.62
CA ASP A 190 4.21 26.85 11.82
C ASP A 190 5.51 27.46 11.26
N ASN A 191 5.41 28.66 10.70
CA ASN A 191 6.55 29.44 10.20
C ASN A 191 7.42 28.71 9.16
N THR A 192 6.79 28.10 8.15
CA THR A 192 7.48 27.41 7.03
C THR A 192 8.55 28.27 6.35
N GLU A 193 8.44 29.60 6.43
CA GLU A 193 9.37 30.59 5.90
C GLU A 193 10.79 30.50 6.47
N GLN A 194 10.94 29.94 7.67
CA GLN A 194 12.23 29.80 8.34
C GLN A 194 13.06 28.63 7.80
N TYR A 195 12.39 27.66 7.17
CA TYR A 195 12.98 26.40 6.75
C TYR A 195 13.22 26.39 5.24
N THR A 196 14.38 25.87 4.84
CA THR A 196 14.67 25.59 3.42
C THR A 196 13.84 24.42 2.93
N ALA A 197 13.65 24.30 1.61
CA ALA A 197 12.95 23.17 1.03
C ALA A 197 13.56 21.81 1.44
N GLN A 198 14.87 21.74 1.68
CA GLN A 198 15.54 20.52 2.16
C GLN A 198 15.24 20.24 3.64
N GLU A 199 15.18 21.27 4.48
CA GLU A 199 14.80 21.10 5.89
C GLU A 199 13.33 20.71 6.02
N LEU A 200 12.44 21.37 5.27
CA LEU A 200 11.02 20.97 5.17
C LEU A 200 10.88 19.53 4.68
N HIS A 201 11.72 19.10 3.75
CA HIS A 201 11.72 17.70 3.29
C HIS A 201 12.13 16.71 4.36
N LYS A 202 13.08 17.05 5.22
CA LYS A 202 13.47 16.20 6.35
C LYS A 202 12.34 16.06 7.38
N ILE A 203 11.59 17.14 7.62
CA ILE A 203 10.47 17.14 8.58
C ILE A 203 9.26 16.37 8.02
N VAL A 204 8.89 16.67 6.77
CA VAL A 204 7.66 16.15 6.15
C VAL A 204 7.86 14.75 5.60
N GLY A 205 9.07 14.46 5.09
CA GLY A 205 9.42 13.20 4.43
C GLY A 205 8.93 13.11 2.98
N GLY A 206 9.00 11.90 2.41
CA GLY A 206 8.52 11.60 1.06
C GLY A 206 9.49 12.00 -0.06
N ASN A 207 8.95 12.32 -1.24
CA ASN A 207 9.75 12.66 -2.42
C ASN A 207 10.07 14.16 -2.48
N PHE A 208 11.35 14.52 -2.43
CA PHE A 208 11.83 15.91 -2.46
C PHE A 208 11.33 16.71 -3.66
N ARG A 209 11.31 16.10 -4.85
CA ARG A 209 10.85 16.78 -6.07
C ARG A 209 9.37 17.14 -5.97
N ARG A 210 8.56 16.19 -5.52
CA ARG A 210 7.12 16.39 -5.34
C ARG A 210 6.81 17.43 -4.25
N LEU A 211 7.56 17.40 -3.15
CA LEU A 211 7.49 18.45 -2.12
C LEU A 211 7.74 19.83 -2.72
N ARG A 212 8.81 19.97 -3.51
CA ARG A 212 9.17 21.23 -4.14
C ARG A 212 8.10 21.72 -5.13
N GLU A 213 7.54 20.83 -5.93
CA GLU A 213 6.41 21.14 -6.82
C GLU A 213 5.20 21.65 -6.04
N VAL A 214 4.85 20.99 -4.92
CA VAL A 214 3.78 21.41 -4.01
C VAL A 214 4.03 22.79 -3.42
N LEU A 215 5.24 23.05 -2.90
CA LEU A 215 5.58 24.35 -2.31
C LEU A 215 5.36 25.50 -3.29
N TYR A 216 5.71 25.33 -4.57
CA TYR A 216 5.46 26.34 -5.59
C TYR A 216 3.99 26.43 -6.03
N ALA A 217 3.32 25.30 -6.23
CA ALA A 217 1.93 25.27 -6.70
C ALA A 217 0.96 25.88 -5.68
N GLU A 218 1.13 25.52 -4.41
CA GLU A 218 0.30 26.00 -3.28
C GLU A 218 0.78 27.37 -2.75
N LYS A 219 1.83 27.96 -3.35
CA LYS A 219 2.46 29.23 -2.92
C LYS A 219 2.80 29.26 -1.43
N ILE A 220 3.24 28.13 -0.88
CA ILE A 220 3.63 28.05 0.53
C ILE A 220 4.96 28.79 0.68
N PRO A 221 5.06 29.77 1.60
CA PRO A 221 6.30 30.50 1.77
C PRO A 221 7.32 29.61 2.47
N PHE A 222 8.54 29.55 1.93
CA PHE A 222 9.66 28.80 2.49
C PHE A 222 10.95 29.59 2.31
N LYS A 223 11.95 29.29 3.13
CA LYS A 223 13.28 29.90 3.01
C LYS A 223 13.84 29.51 1.67
N ASN A 224 13.83 30.45 0.73
CA ASN A 224 14.58 30.31 -0.49
C ASN A 224 16.04 30.18 -0.05
N GLY A 225 16.58 28.96 -0.16
CA GLY A 225 18.01 28.74 -0.17
C GLY A 225 18.52 29.51 -1.36
N ARG A 226 18.78 30.82 -1.17
CA ARG A 226 19.52 31.64 -2.11
C ARG A 226 20.74 30.79 -2.37
N ARG A 227 20.86 30.20 -3.57
CA ARG A 227 22.15 29.75 -4.07
C ARG A 227 23.04 30.93 -3.81
N ASN A 228 23.91 30.74 -2.84
CA ASN A 228 24.47 31.73 -1.95
C ASN A 228 24.87 32.95 -2.81
N LYS A 229 23.94 33.92 -2.93
CA LYS A 229 23.98 34.91 -4.04
C LYS A 229 25.25 35.71 -3.92
N ASP A 230 25.63 35.97 -2.68
CA ASP A 230 26.83 36.65 -2.28
C ASP A 230 28.06 35.82 -2.64
N THR A 231 28.09 34.49 -2.40
CA THR A 231 29.24 33.69 -2.84
C THR A 231 29.33 33.55 -4.35
N VAL A 232 28.21 33.44 -5.06
CA VAL A 232 28.21 33.46 -6.54
C VAL A 232 28.70 34.82 -7.04
N ALA A 233 28.27 35.93 -6.42
CA ALA A 233 28.74 37.26 -6.75
C ALA A 233 30.24 37.43 -6.49
N THR A 234 30.74 36.94 -5.34
CA THR A 234 32.18 36.94 -5.03
C THR A 234 32.98 36.11 -6.04
N ILE A 235 32.45 34.95 -6.46
CA ILE A 235 33.07 34.11 -7.49
C ILE A 235 33.11 34.86 -8.83
N LEU A 236 32.01 35.50 -9.23
CA LEU A 236 31.94 36.26 -10.48
C LEU A 236 32.87 37.48 -10.46
N GLN A 237 33.00 38.15 -9.31
CA GLN A 237 33.95 39.25 -9.12
C GLN A 237 35.40 38.77 -9.31
N ARG A 238 35.79 37.69 -8.63
CA ARG A 238 37.12 37.08 -8.81
C ARG A 238 37.38 36.62 -10.25
N ILE A 239 36.35 36.12 -10.93
CA ILE A 239 36.45 35.75 -12.36
C ILE A 239 36.63 36.99 -13.24
N SER A 240 35.98 38.12 -12.92
CA SER A 240 36.08 39.35 -13.70
C SER A 240 37.47 40.00 -13.65
N GLU A 241 38.24 39.74 -12.59
CA GLU A 241 39.62 40.19 -12.40
C GLU A 241 40.63 39.37 -13.22
N ILE A 242 40.21 38.24 -13.78
CA ILE A 242 41.05 37.32 -14.54
C ILE A 242 40.67 37.38 -16.02
N ASP A 243 41.68 37.41 -16.90
CA ASP A 243 41.47 37.20 -18.32
C ASP A 243 41.10 35.73 -18.61
N THR A 244 39.80 35.45 -18.53
CA THR A 244 39.21 34.11 -18.70
C THR A 244 39.47 33.49 -20.07
N SER A 245 39.84 34.29 -21.08
CA SER A 245 40.13 33.81 -22.43
C SER A 245 41.43 33.01 -22.52
N LYS A 246 42.32 33.16 -21.53
CA LYS A 246 43.64 32.50 -21.46
C LYS A 246 43.61 31.12 -20.82
N TYR A 247 42.56 30.80 -20.09
CA TYR A 247 42.50 29.59 -19.27
C TYR A 247 41.32 28.71 -19.66
N THR A 248 41.50 27.39 -19.62
CA THR A 248 40.39 26.45 -19.74
C THR A 248 39.52 26.50 -18.49
N SER A 249 38.25 26.11 -18.59
CA SER A 249 37.34 26.11 -17.43
C SER A 249 37.84 25.24 -16.27
N ARG A 250 38.64 24.21 -16.53
CA ARG A 250 39.22 23.36 -15.49
C ARG A 250 40.43 24.01 -14.82
N GLU A 251 41.23 24.75 -15.56
CA GLU A 251 42.34 25.55 -15.02
C GLU A 251 41.81 26.73 -14.21
N LEU A 252 40.79 27.43 -14.70
CA LEU A 252 40.11 28.50 -13.95
C LEU A 252 39.57 27.98 -12.62
N TYR A 253 38.94 26.81 -12.62
CA TYR A 253 38.44 26.18 -11.40
C TYR A 253 39.54 25.92 -10.36
N LYS A 254 40.72 25.45 -10.81
CA LYS A 254 41.88 25.23 -9.94
C LYS A 254 42.52 26.53 -9.46
N LEU A 255 42.65 27.51 -10.35
CA LEU A 255 43.29 28.81 -10.08
C LEU A 255 42.48 29.62 -9.08
N LEU A 256 41.15 29.56 -9.17
CA LEU A 256 40.23 30.21 -8.22
C LEU A 256 40.06 29.45 -6.90
N LYS A 257 40.73 28.29 -6.74
CA LYS A 257 40.64 27.40 -5.57
C LYS A 257 39.19 27.17 -5.14
N MET A 258 38.36 26.69 -6.07
CA MET A 258 36.92 26.62 -5.82
C MET A 258 36.51 25.43 -4.96
N ASP A 259 35.77 25.72 -3.90
CA ASP A 259 35.11 24.71 -3.07
C ASP A 259 33.77 24.29 -3.72
N GLY A 260 33.67 23.04 -4.16
CA GLY A 260 32.45 22.48 -4.75
C GLY A 260 32.68 21.59 -5.97
N SER A 261 31.63 21.21 -6.69
CA SER A 261 31.79 20.34 -7.85
C SER A 261 32.16 21.11 -9.13
N LEU A 262 33.07 20.56 -9.94
CA LEU A 262 33.42 21.11 -11.25
C LEU A 262 32.19 21.27 -12.16
N ALA A 263 31.20 20.38 -12.03
CA ALA A 263 29.93 20.45 -12.76
C ALA A 263 29.10 21.70 -12.39
N ALA A 264 29.05 22.06 -11.11
CA ALA A 264 28.39 23.29 -10.67
C ALA A 264 29.09 24.53 -11.23
N PHE A 265 30.43 24.53 -11.26
CA PHE A 265 31.23 25.59 -11.84
C PHE A 265 31.01 25.75 -13.35
N TYR A 266 30.94 24.65 -14.11
CA TYR A 266 30.58 24.70 -15.54
C TYR A 266 29.22 25.33 -15.78
N ASN A 267 28.22 24.98 -14.96
CA ASN A 267 26.89 25.56 -15.07
C ASN A 267 26.88 27.06 -14.76
N LEU A 268 27.70 27.52 -13.80
CA LEU A 268 27.88 28.93 -13.47
C LEU A 268 28.51 29.71 -14.63
N LEU A 269 29.61 29.21 -15.20
CA LEU A 269 30.24 29.85 -16.37
C LEU A 269 29.26 29.96 -17.55
N ARG A 270 28.48 28.89 -17.79
CA ARG A 270 27.47 28.85 -18.87
C ARG A 270 26.31 29.81 -18.61
N SER A 271 25.78 29.88 -17.39
CA SER A 271 24.65 30.75 -17.06
C SER A 271 25.02 32.23 -17.16
N HIS A 272 26.28 32.57 -16.87
CA HIS A 272 26.81 33.94 -16.94
C HIS A 272 27.54 34.26 -18.26
N LYS A 273 27.47 33.35 -19.26
CA LYS A 273 28.06 33.52 -20.60
C LYS A 273 29.57 33.84 -20.59
N ILE A 274 30.31 33.35 -19.60
CA ILE A 274 31.75 33.55 -19.48
C ILE A 274 32.46 32.63 -20.48
N LYS A 275 33.23 33.22 -21.39
CA LYS A 275 33.98 32.47 -22.41
C LYS A 275 35.35 32.07 -21.85
N CYS A 276 35.63 30.77 -21.83
CA CYS A 276 36.94 30.24 -21.46
C CYS A 276 37.73 29.79 -22.70
N ALA A 277 39.05 29.64 -22.56
CA ALA A 277 39.87 29.00 -23.58
C ALA A 277 39.32 27.60 -23.87
N ARG A 278 39.14 27.29 -25.16
CA ARG A 278 38.89 25.91 -25.59
C ARG A 278 40.20 25.15 -25.42
N ILE A 279 40.11 23.90 -24.97
CA ILE A 279 41.24 22.97 -25.04
C ILE A 279 41.63 22.88 -26.52
N ARG A 280 42.76 23.50 -26.89
CA ARG A 280 43.35 23.33 -28.21
C ARG A 280 44.02 21.96 -28.21
N ASN A 281 43.26 20.91 -28.51
CA ASN A 281 43.85 19.65 -28.94
C ASN A 281 44.44 19.87 -30.35
N LYS A 282 45.58 20.56 -30.42
CA LYS A 282 46.45 20.62 -31.59
C LYS A 282 47.81 20.04 -31.21
N ASP A 283 47.82 18.91 -30.52
CA ASP A 283 48.98 18.04 -30.66
C ASP A 283 48.97 17.59 -32.12
N THR A 284 50.00 17.97 -32.88
CA THR A 284 50.15 17.50 -34.26
C THR A 284 50.35 15.99 -34.23
N VAL A 285 49.99 15.29 -35.30
CA VAL A 285 50.18 13.83 -35.40
C VAL A 285 51.63 13.44 -35.05
N ALA A 286 52.61 14.27 -35.42
CA ALA A 286 54.01 14.11 -35.07
C ALA A 286 54.28 14.09 -33.55
N THR A 287 53.68 15.00 -32.78
CA THR A 287 53.85 15.03 -31.31
C THR A 287 53.20 13.83 -30.63
N ILE A 288 52.06 13.36 -31.16
CA ILE A 288 51.38 12.15 -30.66
C ILE A 288 52.22 10.90 -30.94
N LEU A 289 52.80 10.79 -32.14
CA LEU A 289 53.69 9.68 -32.51
C LEU A 289 54.97 9.65 -31.66
N GLN A 290 55.57 10.81 -31.39
CA GLN A 290 56.73 10.91 -30.52
C GLN A 290 56.42 10.37 -29.11
N ARG A 291 55.32 10.82 -28.49
CA ARG A 291 54.91 10.32 -27.17
C ARG A 291 54.53 8.84 -27.18
N LEU A 292 54.00 8.32 -28.30
CA LEU A 292 53.74 6.89 -28.47
C LEU A 292 55.02 6.06 -28.59
N SER A 293 56.10 6.63 -29.14
CA SER A 293 57.39 5.95 -29.25
C SER A 293 58.11 5.79 -27.90
N GLU A 294 57.81 6.66 -26.93
CA GLU A 294 58.38 6.64 -25.58
C GLU A 294 57.67 5.62 -24.65
N ILE A 295 56.56 5.04 -25.09
CA ILE A 295 55.73 4.13 -24.29
C ILE A 295 55.68 2.76 -24.97
N ASP A 296 55.75 1.69 -24.18
CA ASP A 296 55.44 0.35 -24.66
C ASP A 296 53.92 0.22 -24.90
N THR A 297 53.50 0.66 -26.09
CA THR A 297 52.09 0.74 -26.53
C THR A 297 51.39 -0.62 -26.55
N SER A 298 52.14 -1.72 -26.62
CA SER A 298 51.62 -3.09 -26.65
C SER A 298 50.97 -3.54 -25.33
N LYS A 299 51.25 -2.83 -24.23
CA LYS A 299 50.79 -3.16 -22.86
C LYS A 299 49.48 -2.49 -22.45
N TYR A 300 49.02 -1.48 -23.19
CA TYR A 300 47.90 -0.63 -22.78
C TYR A 300 46.82 -0.57 -23.85
N ASN A 301 45.53 -0.52 -23.45
CA ASN A 301 44.45 -0.33 -24.41
C ASN A 301 44.36 1.14 -24.90
N ILE A 302 43.71 1.37 -26.04
CA ILE A 302 43.64 2.70 -26.69
C ILE A 302 43.08 3.77 -25.74
N SER A 303 42.11 3.43 -24.88
CA SER A 303 41.51 4.39 -23.95
C SER A 303 42.49 4.83 -22.85
N SER A 304 43.28 3.89 -22.33
CA SER A 304 44.33 4.15 -21.34
C SER A 304 45.49 4.93 -21.96
N LEU A 305 45.95 4.55 -23.15
CA LEU A 305 46.97 5.28 -23.90
C LEU A 305 46.54 6.72 -24.21
N ALA A 306 45.28 6.92 -24.63
CA ALA A 306 44.74 8.25 -24.89
C ALA A 306 44.77 9.13 -23.63
N ARG A 307 44.47 8.53 -22.46
CA ARG A 307 44.55 9.23 -21.17
C ARG A 307 45.99 9.55 -20.76
N MET A 308 46.93 8.64 -20.99
CA MET A 308 48.35 8.83 -20.66
C MET A 308 49.00 9.92 -21.52
N ILE A 309 48.67 9.96 -22.81
CA ILE A 309 49.27 10.87 -23.78
C ILE A 309 48.53 12.23 -23.84
N GLY A 310 47.37 12.33 -23.19
CA GLY A 310 46.58 13.57 -23.11
C GLY A 310 45.72 13.84 -24.34
N THR A 311 45.33 12.81 -25.10
CA THR A 311 44.53 12.91 -26.32
C THR A 311 43.17 12.22 -26.18
N THR A 312 42.32 12.25 -27.22
CA THR A 312 41.04 11.52 -27.20
C THR A 312 41.19 10.13 -27.78
N ARG A 313 40.30 9.20 -27.37
CA ARG A 313 40.27 7.85 -27.96
C ARG A 313 40.06 7.90 -29.48
N GLN A 314 39.25 8.83 -29.97
CA GLN A 314 38.92 8.92 -31.39
C GLN A 314 40.11 9.40 -32.23
N THR A 315 40.87 10.38 -31.76
CA THR A 315 42.08 10.86 -32.44
C THR A 315 43.17 9.80 -32.40
N LEU A 316 43.40 9.18 -31.24
CA LEU A 316 44.43 8.15 -31.09
C LEU A 316 44.11 6.89 -31.91
N SER A 317 42.84 6.48 -31.97
CA SER A 317 42.44 5.30 -32.74
C SER A 317 42.69 5.44 -34.24
N LYS A 318 42.61 6.66 -34.80
CA LYS A 318 42.92 6.92 -36.21
C LYS A 318 44.42 6.82 -36.47
N ILE A 319 45.22 7.50 -35.65
CA ILE A 319 46.69 7.52 -35.76
C ILE A 319 47.28 6.11 -35.57
N VAL A 320 46.80 5.36 -34.58
CA VAL A 320 47.24 3.98 -34.33
C VAL A 320 46.94 3.07 -35.52
N ALA A 321 45.78 3.25 -36.17
CA ALA A 321 45.38 2.47 -37.34
C ALA A 321 46.17 2.87 -38.60
N GLU A 322 46.38 4.17 -38.83
CA GLU A 322 47.13 4.70 -39.98
C GLU A 322 48.62 4.34 -39.92
N HIS A 323 49.21 4.31 -38.72
CA HIS A 323 50.64 4.02 -38.51
C HIS A 323 50.92 2.58 -38.01
N ASN A 324 49.93 1.69 -38.02
CA ASN A 324 50.06 0.27 -37.62
C ASN A 324 50.73 0.06 -36.23
N ILE A 325 50.40 0.89 -35.26
CA ILE A 325 51.02 0.85 -33.94
C ILE A 325 50.45 -0.35 -33.14
N PRO A 326 51.29 -1.24 -32.57
CA PRO A 326 50.81 -2.37 -31.80
C PRO A 326 50.23 -1.91 -30.47
N VAL A 327 48.91 -2.03 -30.32
CA VAL A 327 48.21 -1.64 -29.09
C VAL A 327 47.52 -2.85 -28.47
N PHE A 328 47.52 -2.96 -27.14
CA PHE A 328 46.81 -4.02 -26.43
C PHE A 328 45.34 -4.01 -26.83
N ARG A 329 44.91 -5.07 -27.51
CA ARG A 329 43.50 -5.28 -27.83
C ARG A 329 42.85 -5.95 -26.63
N ASP A 330 42.10 -5.17 -25.86
CA ASP A 330 41.14 -5.72 -24.91
C ASP A 330 40.14 -6.59 -25.69
N ARG A 331 40.35 -7.91 -25.69
CA ARG A 331 39.35 -8.88 -26.15
C ARG A 331 38.26 -8.98 -25.08
N ARG A 332 37.52 -7.90 -24.84
CA ARG A 332 36.26 -7.99 -24.09
C ARG A 332 35.08 -8.10 -25.06
N SER A 333 34.75 -9.37 -25.30
CA SER A 333 33.40 -9.95 -25.41
C SER A 333 32.45 -9.42 -26.51
N LYS A 334 32.47 -10.08 -27.68
CA LYS A 334 31.23 -10.37 -28.41
C LYS A 334 30.65 -11.76 -28.09
N ASP A 335 31.36 -12.58 -27.30
CA ASP A 335 30.98 -13.95 -26.93
C ASP A 335 30.85 -14.19 -25.41
N GLU A 336 30.68 -13.14 -24.58
CA GLU A 336 30.25 -13.30 -23.18
C GLU A 336 28.80 -12.84 -22.98
N PHE A 337 27.90 -13.50 -23.71
CA PHE A 337 26.56 -13.83 -23.21
C PHE A 337 26.15 -15.19 -23.79
N VAL A 338 27.06 -16.16 -23.70
CA VAL A 338 26.69 -17.58 -23.73
C VAL A 338 26.93 -18.07 -22.32
N GLN A 339 25.81 -18.29 -21.61
CA GLN A 339 25.83 -19.04 -20.36
C GLN A 339 26.61 -20.34 -20.58
N PRO A 340 27.44 -20.81 -19.62
CA PRO A 340 28.18 -22.03 -19.81
C PRO A 340 27.20 -23.22 -19.83
N ALA A 341 26.79 -23.61 -21.03
CA ALA A 341 26.39 -24.97 -21.34
C ALA A 341 27.68 -25.80 -21.46
N CYS A 342 27.90 -26.62 -20.43
CA CYS A 342 28.60 -27.89 -20.44
C CYS A 342 29.67 -28.13 -21.52
N LYS A 343 30.94 -28.21 -21.11
CA LYS A 343 31.86 -29.17 -21.72
C LYS A 343 32.28 -30.20 -20.67
N LYS A 344 31.85 -31.42 -20.97
CA LYS A 344 32.33 -32.68 -20.41
C LYS A 344 33.85 -32.71 -20.44
N GLN A 345 34.47 -33.04 -19.31
CA GLN A 345 35.69 -33.84 -19.34
C GLN A 345 35.25 -35.28 -19.11
N ASP A 346 35.51 -36.11 -20.11
CA ASP A 346 35.58 -37.55 -19.93
C ASP A 346 36.84 -37.85 -19.12
N SER A 347 36.70 -38.49 -17.96
CA SER A 347 37.55 -39.61 -17.56
C SER A 347 37.09 -40.25 -16.23
N ILE A 348 36.56 -41.47 -16.38
CA ILE A 348 36.79 -42.65 -15.54
C ILE A 348 35.93 -42.82 -14.25
N GLN A 349 35.05 -43.83 -14.34
CA GLN A 349 34.60 -44.85 -13.35
C GLN A 349 34.40 -44.40 -11.88
N GLU A 350 33.26 -44.61 -11.22
CA GLU A 350 32.59 -45.89 -10.96
C GLU A 350 31.11 -45.70 -10.57
N SER A 351 30.26 -46.56 -11.14
CA SER A 351 29.22 -47.37 -10.48
C SER A 351 28.06 -46.73 -9.68
N GLN A 352 26.89 -47.35 -9.91
CA GLN A 352 25.64 -47.36 -9.10
C GLN A 352 24.54 -46.37 -9.57
N THR A 353 23.74 -46.68 -10.59
CA THR A 353 22.58 -47.60 -10.66
C THR A 353 21.23 -46.96 -10.28
N TRP A 354 20.22 -47.26 -11.12
CA TRP A 354 18.76 -47.17 -10.91
C TRP A 354 18.16 -45.75 -11.01
N THR A 355 17.06 -45.44 -11.71
CA THR A 355 16.21 -46.03 -12.77
C THR A 355 15.07 -45.01 -12.94
N GLN A 356 14.54 -44.89 -14.17
CA GLN A 356 13.12 -44.58 -14.48
C GLN A 356 12.62 -43.16 -14.05
N GLU A 357 11.74 -42.47 -14.75
CA GLU A 357 10.89 -42.79 -15.90
C GLU A 357 10.42 -41.47 -16.53
N LYS A 358 9.95 -41.62 -17.78
CA LYS A 358 9.11 -40.73 -18.61
C LYS A 358 8.37 -39.63 -17.84
N ILE A 359 8.16 -38.43 -18.40
CA ILE A 359 7.11 -38.20 -19.41
C ILE A 359 7.41 -36.89 -20.20
N ARG A 360 7.36 -37.02 -21.53
CA ARG A 360 7.22 -35.93 -22.50
C ARG A 360 5.89 -35.20 -22.30
N GLN A 361 5.85 -33.88 -22.52
CA GLN A 361 4.91 -33.23 -23.47
C GLN A 361 5.38 -31.81 -23.83
N PRO A 362 5.07 -31.31 -25.04
CA PRO A 362 5.65 -30.10 -25.63
C PRO A 362 4.85 -28.85 -25.27
N THR A 363 5.51 -27.76 -24.87
CA THR A 363 4.84 -26.45 -24.79
C THR A 363 4.99 -25.70 -26.11
N ASN A 364 3.83 -25.52 -26.72
CA ASN A 364 3.59 -24.86 -27.99
C ASN A 364 3.88 -23.36 -27.89
N ASN A 365 4.66 -22.84 -28.83
CA ASN A 365 4.80 -21.42 -29.10
C ASN A 365 3.49 -20.88 -29.68
N ASN A 366 2.84 -19.95 -28.99
CA ASN A 366 2.04 -18.85 -29.58
C ASN A 366 1.31 -18.14 -28.44
N TYR A 367 1.70 -16.91 -28.11
CA TYR A 367 0.83 -15.83 -27.61
C TYR A 367 1.70 -14.58 -27.37
N LYS A 368 2.10 -13.90 -28.45
CA LYS A 368 2.71 -12.57 -28.37
C LYS A 368 2.42 -11.65 -29.56
N GLU A 369 1.26 -11.79 -30.20
CA GLU A 369 0.83 -10.89 -31.29
C GLU A 369 -0.50 -10.17 -31.08
N GLU A 370 -1.13 -10.22 -29.90
CA GLU A 370 -2.49 -9.67 -29.72
C GLU A 370 -2.64 -8.40 -28.86
N ILE A 371 -1.59 -7.57 -28.71
CA ILE A 371 -1.72 -6.27 -28.00
C ILE A 371 -1.04 -5.11 -28.74
N TRP A 372 -1.04 -5.12 -30.08
CA TRP A 372 -0.59 -3.95 -30.87
C TRP A 372 -1.62 -3.39 -31.86
N GLN A 373 -2.90 -3.80 -31.78
CA GLN A 373 -3.97 -3.25 -32.63
C GLN A 373 -5.14 -2.55 -31.91
N LYS A 374 -5.07 -2.29 -30.60
CA LYS A 374 -6.19 -1.65 -29.85
C LYS A 374 -6.02 -0.17 -29.46
N THR A 375 -4.98 0.53 -29.93
CA THR A 375 -4.77 1.95 -29.59
C THR A 375 -4.66 2.90 -30.78
N HIS A 376 -5.05 2.51 -32.00
CA HIS A 376 -4.97 3.40 -33.18
C HIS A 376 -6.26 3.57 -34.00
N ASN A 377 -7.44 3.25 -33.46
CA ASN A 377 -8.72 3.56 -34.11
C ASN A 377 -9.70 4.26 -33.16
N LYS A 378 -9.33 5.46 -32.69
CA LYS A 378 -10.28 6.34 -32.00
C LYS A 378 -10.01 7.83 -32.22
N THR A 379 -9.71 8.22 -33.45
CA THR A 379 -9.86 9.60 -33.94
C THR A 379 -10.04 9.53 -35.44
N LEU A 380 -11.30 9.40 -35.87
CA LEU A 380 -11.87 9.85 -37.15
C LEU A 380 -13.29 9.27 -37.26
N ARG A 381 -14.28 10.07 -36.84
CA ARG A 381 -15.69 10.13 -37.29
C ARG A 381 -16.55 10.74 -36.17
N LYS A 382 -16.62 12.07 -36.17
CA LYS A 382 -17.86 12.81 -36.44
C LYS A 382 -17.47 14.20 -36.91
#